data_AF-A0A2L2Z8Y6-F1
#
_entry.id   AF-A0A2L2Z8Y6-F1
#
_cell.length_a   1.000
_cell.length_b   1.000
_cell.length_c   1.000
_cell.angle_alpha   90.00
_cell.angle_beta   90.00
_cell.angle_gamma   90.00
#
_symmetry.space_group_name_H-M   'P 1'
#
loop_
_entity.id
_entity.type
_entity.pdbx_description
1 polymer ?
#
loop_
_entity_poly.entity_id
_entity_poly.type
_entity_poly.pdbx_seq_one_letter_code
_entity_poly.pdbx_strand_id
1 'polypeptide(L)' 'LMVDPHPSNMGVNFVFKKKLYHHKPSRTLLVTPLTIDALRTMNSIMNFVNMNSYRNNINMLALRRASAI' A
#
# COMPACT_ATOMS: atom_id res chain seq x y z
N LEU A 1 6.59 -1.22 2.15
CA LEU A 1 5.16 -1.39 1.91
C LEU A 1 4.52 -1.06 3.24
N MET A 2 3.75 0.01 3.26
CA MET A 2 3.13 0.60 4.43
C MET A 2 1.70 0.97 4.04
N VAL A 3 0.81 0.99 5.03
CA VAL A 3 -0.58 1.39 4.85
C VAL A 3 -0.85 2.47 5.89
N ASP A 4 -1.13 3.67 5.44
CA ASP A 4 -1.39 4.81 6.32
C ASP A 4 -2.85 5.25 6.16
N PRO A 5 -3.47 5.85 7.18
CA PRO A 5 -4.81 6.39 7.04
C PRO A 5 -4.84 7.49 5.96
N HIS A 6 -5.91 7.54 5.17
CA HIS A 6 -6.11 8.64 4.23
C HIS A 6 -6.41 9.93 5.01
N PRO A 7 -5.85 11.10 4.63
CA PRO A 7 -6.06 12.36 5.36
C PRO A 7 -7.52 12.82 5.42
N SER A 8 -8.38 12.34 4.51
CA SER A 8 -9.81 12.63 4.53
C SER A 8 -10.61 11.71 5.46
N ASN A 9 -9.97 10.89 6.30
CA ASN A 9 -10.59 9.84 7.13
C ASN A 9 -11.41 8.79 6.35
N MET A 10 -11.25 8.72 5.03
CA MET A 10 -11.97 7.77 4.18
C MET A 10 -10.96 6.90 3.43
N GLY A 11 -10.91 5.62 3.80
CA GLY A 11 -10.00 4.64 3.21
C GLY A 11 -8.55 4.81 3.66
N VAL A 12 -7.64 4.24 2.85
CA VAL A 12 -6.22 4.11 3.21
C VAL A 12 -5.30 4.58 2.09
N ASN A 13 -4.14 5.07 2.48
CA ASN A 13 -3.02 5.35 1.60
C ASN A 13 -2.08 4.14 1.55
N PHE A 14 -1.92 3.59 0.35
CA PHE A 14 -0.97 2.52 0.09
C PHE A 14 0.39 3.10 -0.31
N VAL A 15 1.41 2.86 0.53
CA VAL A 15 2.74 3.43 0.34
C VAL A 15 3.77 2.35 0.04
N PHE A 16 4.47 2.48 -1.07
CA PHE A 16 5.56 1.58 -1.42
C PHE A 16 6.76 2.30 -2.02
N LYS A 17 7.92 1.64 -1.94
CA LYS A 17 9.17 2.17 -2.48
C LYS A 17 9.29 1.77 -3.94
N LYS A 18 9.47 2.75 -4.83
CA LYS A 18 9.75 2.51 -6.25
C LYS A 18 11.10 1.79 -6.41
N LYS A 19 11.20 0.96 -7.44
CA LYS A 19 12.47 0.30 -7.82
C LYS A 19 13.52 1.31 -8.31
N LEU A 20 13.09 2.43 -8.87
CA LEU A 20 13.97 3.51 -9.34
C LEU A 20 14.12 4.60 -8.27
N TYR A 21 15.07 5.51 -8.48
CA TYR A 21 15.27 6.73 -7.69
C TYR A 21 15.74 6.51 -6.25
N HIS A 22 16.43 5.43 -5.93
CA HIS A 22 16.90 5.12 -4.56
C HIS A 22 17.72 6.23 -3.89
N HIS A 23 18.41 7.07 -4.66
CA HIS A 23 19.20 8.21 -4.16
C HIS A 23 18.39 9.52 -4.05
N LYS A 24 17.14 9.55 -4.53
CA LYS A 24 16.26 10.74 -4.48
C LYS A 24 15.08 10.48 -3.54
N PRO A 25 15.18 10.86 -2.25
CA PRO A 25 14.13 10.55 -1.27
C PRO A 25 12.77 11.16 -1.65
N SER A 26 12.77 12.36 -2.25
CA SER A 26 11.56 13.05 -2.71
C SER A 26 10.73 12.28 -3.75
N ARG A 27 11.34 11.35 -4.50
CA ARG A 27 10.67 10.57 -5.57
C ARG A 27 10.59 9.07 -5.27
N THR A 28 11.27 8.61 -4.21
CA THR A 28 11.47 7.20 -3.90
C THR A 28 10.18 6.50 -3.48
N LEU A 29 9.31 7.20 -2.77
CA LEU A 29 8.03 6.66 -2.30
C LEU A 29 6.92 6.99 -3.30
N LEU A 30 6.04 6.02 -3.56
CA LEU A 30 4.76 6.26 -4.21
C LEU A 30 3.65 6.06 -3.17
N VAL A 31 2.74 7.02 -3.12
CA VAL A 31 1.53 6.96 -2.31
C VAL A 31 0.35 6.82 -3.27
N THR A 32 -0.44 5.76 -3.09
CA THR A 32 -1.65 5.50 -3.88
C THR A 32 -2.85 5.53 -2.94
N PRO A 33 -3.80 6.47 -3.11
CA PRO A 33 -5.00 6.49 -2.30
C PRO A 33 -5.94 5.35 -2.72
N LEU A 34 -6.39 4.58 -1.74
CA LEU A 34 -7.39 3.51 -1.88
C LEU A 34 -8.61 3.89 -1.02
N THR A 35 -9.52 4.65 -1.62
CA THR A 35 -10.72 5.21 -0.97
C THR A 35 -12.00 4.47 -1.38
N ILE A 36 -11.87 3.26 -1.89
CA ILE A 36 -12.98 2.41 -2.36
C ILE A 36 -13.42 1.48 -1.22
N ASP A 37 -14.38 0.60 -1.48
CA ASP A 37 -14.84 -0.47 -0.60
C ASP A 37 -13.71 -1.27 0.07
N ALA A 38 -13.89 -1.64 1.34
CA ALA A 38 -12.88 -2.35 2.12
C ALA A 38 -12.39 -3.64 1.45
N LEU A 39 -13.30 -4.47 0.92
CA LEU A 39 -12.94 -5.72 0.22
C LEU A 39 -12.12 -5.45 -1.04
N ARG A 40 -12.48 -4.42 -1.83
CA ARG A 40 -11.76 -4.06 -3.04
C ARG A 40 -10.37 -3.54 -2.71
N THR A 41 -10.26 -2.71 -1.68
CA THR A 41 -9.00 -2.19 -1.15
C THR A 41 -8.07 -3.33 -0.71
N MET A 42 -8.56 -4.29 0.08
CA MET A 42 -7.77 -5.45 0.50
C MET A 42 -7.33 -6.32 -0.69
N ASN A 43 -8.24 -6.60 -1.62
CA ASN A 43 -7.91 -7.37 -2.82
C ASN A 43 -6.89 -6.64 -3.71
N SER A 44 -6.99 -5.32 -3.87
CA SER A 44 -6.01 -4.53 -4.61
C SER A 44 -4.62 -4.59 -3.97
N ILE A 45 -4.52 -4.50 -2.64
CA ILE A 45 -3.24 -4.64 -1.91
C ILE A 45 -2.66 -6.05 -2.12
N MET A 46 -3.48 -7.09 -1.93
CA MET A 46 -3.06 -8.48 -2.09
C MET A 46 -2.59 -8.77 -3.52
N ASN A 47 -3.37 -8.36 -4.51
CA ASN A 47 -3.06 -8.56 -5.92
C ASN A 47 -1.81 -7.78 -6.32
N PHE A 48 -1.64 -6.54 -5.84
CA PHE A 48 -0.43 -5.77 -6.10
C PHE A 48 0.82 -6.51 -5.60
N VAL A 49 0.81 -7.01 -4.37
CA VAL A 49 1.96 -7.73 -3.81
C VAL A 49 2.23 -9.01 -4.58
N ASN A 50 1.20 -9.82 -4.83
CA ASN A 50 1.35 -11.13 -5.50
C ASN A 50 1.78 -10.98 -6.96
N MET A 51 1.14 -10.10 -7.74
CA MET A 51 1.43 -9.94 -9.16
C MET A 51 2.80 -9.31 -9.41
N ASN A 52 3.22 -8.37 -8.56
CA ASN A 52 4.54 -7.73 -8.69
C ASN A 52 5.65 -8.50 -7.95
N SER A 53 5.31 -9.60 -7.26
CA SER A 53 6.21 -10.32 -6.33
C SER A 53 6.94 -9.38 -5.37
N TYR A 54 6.27 -8.33 -4.92
CA TYR A 54 6.88 -7.25 -4.16
C TYR A 54 6.78 -7.52 -2.66
N ARG A 55 7.85 -8.02 -2.06
CA ARG A 55 7.95 -8.32 -0.61
C ARG A 55 6.78 -9.19 -0.11
N ASN A 56 6.59 -10.34 -0.74
CA ASN A 56 5.52 -11.30 -0.42
C ASN A 56 5.45 -11.67 1.08
N ASN A 57 6.59 -11.66 1.77
CA ASN A 57 6.69 -11.97 3.19
C ASN A 57 5.90 -11.02 4.12
N ILE A 58 5.65 -9.77 3.72
CA ILE A 58 4.96 -8.77 4.54
C ILE A 58 3.51 -8.49 4.07
N ASN A 59 2.98 -9.31 3.16
CA ASN A 59 1.62 -9.14 2.63
C ASN A 59 0.56 -9.15 3.75
N MET A 60 0.60 -10.18 4.61
CA MET A 60 -0.33 -10.32 5.73
C MET A 60 -0.25 -9.16 6.72
N LEU A 61 0.94 -8.57 6.92
CA LEU A 61 1.10 -7.40 7.78
C LEU A 61 0.39 -6.18 7.18
N ALA A 62 0.51 -5.97 5.87
CA ALA A 62 -0.15 -4.88 5.17
C ALA A 62 -1.68 -5.03 5.20
N LEU A 63 -2.20 -6.22 4.95
CA LEU A 63 -3.65 -6.50 4.99
C LEU A 63 -4.22 -6.32 6.41
N ARG A 64 -3.54 -6.83 7.44
CA ARG A 64 -3.96 -6.65 8.84
C ARG A 64 -3.98 -5.18 9.24
N ARG A 65 -2.97 -4.40 8.82
CA ARG A 65 -2.93 -2.96 9.07
C ARG A 65 -4.04 -2.23 8.32
N ALA A 66 -4.27 -2.54 7.04
CA ALA A 66 -5.34 -1.95 6.26
C ALA A 66 -6.73 -2.24 6.83
N SER A 67 -6.94 -3.44 7.38
CA SER A 67 -8.21 -3.82 7.99
C SER A 67 -8.46 -3.18 9.36
N ALA A 68 -7.42 -2.71 10.03
CA ALA A 68 -7.52 -2.12 11.38
C ALA A 68 -7.67 -0.58 11.35
N ILE A 69 -7.45 0.03 10.19
CA ILE A 69 -7.63 1.47 9.92
C ILE A 69 -9.05 1.68 9.39
#